data_AF-A0A7G9B5E5-F1
#
_entry.id   AF-A0A7G9B5E5-F1
#
_cell.length_a   1.000
_cell.length_b   1.000
_cell.length_c   1.000
_cell.angle_alpha   90.00
_cell.angle_beta   90.00
_cell.angle_gamma   90.00
#
_symmetry.space_group_name_H-M   'P 1'
#
loop_
_entity.id
_entity.type
_entity.pdbx_description
1 polymer ?
#
loop_
_entity_poly.entity_id
_entity_poly.type
_entity_poly.pdbx_seq_one_letter_code
_entity_poly.pdbx_strand_id
1 'polypeptide(L)'
;MKRIPALFPLALALLLLAACGPAPSGSASQNAASLASSQGDGSSEPATLAELYGEDYAEFIGDTIEMQMGNRMEKNPDIKYFPITEEKPLTEYVSIDDSTEFHLSDDGNPVVVLPAGSVTSETFGAQEFILPKP
;
A
#
# COMPACT_ATOMS: atom_id res chain seq x y z
N MET A 1 36.71 43.86 3.50
CA MET A 1 36.31 44.50 2.22
C MET A 1 34.88 44.03 1.90
N LYS A 2 33.87 44.92 1.92
CA LYS A 2 33.00 45.26 0.77
C LYS A 2 32.62 44.03 -0.09
N ARG A 3 31.52 43.30 0.21
CA ARG A 3 30.12 43.51 -0.24
C ARG A 3 29.94 43.64 -1.77
N ILE A 4 29.23 42.68 -2.38
CA ILE A 4 28.09 42.86 -3.31
C ILE A 4 27.20 41.60 -3.20
N PRO A 5 25.90 41.71 -2.87
CA PRO A 5 24.89 40.68 -3.14
C PRO A 5 24.21 40.94 -4.51
N ALA A 6 23.94 39.89 -5.28
CA ALA A 6 23.12 39.99 -6.49
C ALA A 6 21.63 39.91 -6.15
N LEU A 7 20.81 40.84 -6.66
CA LEU A 7 19.39 41.00 -6.31
C LEU A 7 18.60 41.55 -7.51
N PHE A 8 17.36 41.03 -7.70
CA PHE A 8 16.33 41.42 -8.69
C PHE A 8 16.59 41.14 -10.19
N PRO A 9 15.54 41.09 -11.06
CA PRO A 9 14.07 41.21 -10.85
C PRO A 9 13.28 39.92 -11.22
N LEU A 10 12.11 39.60 -10.65
CA LEU A 10 10.75 40.16 -10.84
C LEU A 10 10.15 40.06 -12.27
N ALA A 11 9.35 39.01 -12.52
CA ALA A 11 8.23 38.92 -13.50
C ALA A 11 7.38 37.67 -13.14
N LEU A 12 6.29 37.77 -12.40
CA LEU A 12 4.93 38.14 -12.81
C LEU A 12 4.36 37.35 -14.02
N ALA A 13 3.61 36.29 -13.73
CA ALA A 13 2.60 35.71 -14.62
C ALA A 13 1.48 35.03 -13.80
N LEU A 14 0.50 35.83 -13.36
CA LEU A 14 -0.77 35.33 -12.79
C LEU A 14 -1.77 35.14 -13.94
N LEU A 15 -2.25 33.91 -14.14
CA LEU A 15 -3.45 33.57 -14.92
C LEU A 15 -3.95 32.21 -14.39
N LEU A 16 -4.76 32.19 -13.34
CA LEU A 16 -6.22 32.44 -13.28
C LEU A 16 -6.97 31.11 -13.26
N LEU A 17 -7.59 30.84 -12.11
CA LEU A 17 -8.40 29.66 -11.83
C LEU A 17 -9.55 29.55 -12.83
N ALA A 18 -9.72 28.38 -13.45
CA ALA A 18 -10.91 28.07 -14.24
C ALA A 18 -12.14 27.99 -13.32
N ALA A 19 -13.27 28.53 -13.80
CA ALA A 19 -14.43 28.82 -12.99
C ALA A 19 -15.24 27.58 -12.57
N CYS A 20 -15.94 27.74 -11.45
CA CYS A 20 -17.01 26.86 -10.96
C CYS A 20 -18.19 26.79 -11.94
N GLY A 21 -18.90 25.65 -11.98
CA GLY A 21 -20.17 25.54 -12.70
C GLY A 21 -21.00 24.30 -12.35
N PRO A 22 -21.91 24.37 -11.35
CA PRO A 22 -23.00 23.42 -11.17
C PRO A 22 -24.27 23.90 -11.89
N ALA A 23 -24.94 23.00 -12.61
CA ALA A 23 -26.28 23.23 -13.17
C ALA A 23 -27.12 21.93 -13.10
N PRO A 24 -28.29 21.92 -12.43
CA PRO A 24 -29.16 20.76 -12.32
C PRO A 24 -30.41 20.81 -13.23
N SER A 25 -31.07 19.65 -13.42
CA SER A 25 -32.35 19.45 -14.16
C SER A 25 -32.22 19.56 -15.70
N GLY A 26 -32.84 18.80 -16.60
CA GLY A 26 -33.85 17.72 -16.58
C GLY A 26 -34.37 17.54 -18.03
N SER A 27 -35.10 16.51 -18.49
CA SER A 27 -35.64 15.27 -17.90
C SER A 27 -36.11 14.33 -19.05
N ALA A 28 -36.80 13.22 -18.72
CA ALA A 28 -37.69 12.41 -19.58
C ALA A 28 -37.10 11.34 -20.56
N SER A 29 -37.11 10.09 -20.07
CA SER A 29 -37.79 8.91 -20.67
C SER A 29 -37.58 8.57 -22.15
N GLN A 30 -37.03 7.38 -22.42
CA GLN A 30 -37.77 6.31 -23.13
C GLN A 30 -37.48 4.94 -22.49
N ASN A 31 -38.52 4.10 -22.36
CA ASN A 31 -38.45 2.77 -21.78
C ASN A 31 -38.11 1.72 -22.86
N ALA A 32 -37.03 0.96 -22.66
CA ALA A 32 -36.74 -0.24 -23.43
C ALA A 32 -36.24 -1.33 -22.47
N ALA A 33 -36.96 -2.44 -22.39
CA ALA A 33 -36.61 -3.55 -21.50
C ALA A 33 -35.36 -4.26 -22.01
N SER A 34 -34.25 -4.10 -21.29
CA SER A 34 -33.04 -4.89 -21.46
C SER A 34 -32.79 -5.69 -20.19
N LEU A 35 -32.87 -7.00 -20.37
CA LEU A 35 -32.49 -8.12 -19.53
C LEU A 35 -31.70 -7.78 -18.26
N ALA A 36 -32.13 -8.41 -17.18
CA ALA A 36 -31.38 -8.68 -15.96
C ALA A 36 -29.85 -8.69 -16.16
N SER A 37 -29.23 -7.52 -15.96
CA SER A 37 -27.93 -7.47 -15.31
C SER A 37 -28.18 -7.94 -13.89
N SER A 38 -28.14 -9.27 -13.72
CA SER A 38 -27.95 -9.84 -12.40
C SER A 38 -26.69 -9.19 -11.88
N GLN A 39 -26.82 -8.29 -10.89
CA GLN A 39 -25.71 -7.96 -10.03
C GLN A 39 -25.36 -9.28 -9.36
N GLY A 40 -24.43 -10.01 -9.98
CA GLY A 40 -23.46 -10.76 -9.24
C GLY A 40 -22.72 -9.75 -8.39
N ASP A 41 -23.34 -9.36 -7.28
CA ASP A 41 -22.62 -9.26 -6.03
C ASP A 41 -22.07 -10.66 -5.76
N GLY A 42 -21.01 -10.98 -6.50
CA GLY A 42 -20.10 -12.05 -6.17
C GLY A 42 -19.36 -11.55 -4.96
N SER A 43 -19.99 -11.64 -3.80
CA SER A 43 -19.33 -11.80 -2.51
C SER A 43 -18.56 -13.13 -2.57
N SER A 44 -17.58 -13.20 -3.46
CA SER A 44 -16.42 -14.06 -3.32
C SER A 44 -15.77 -13.61 -2.02
N GLU A 45 -15.61 -14.54 -1.08
CA GLU A 45 -14.81 -14.25 0.10
C GLU A 45 -13.41 -13.80 -0.37
N PRO A 46 -12.77 -12.85 0.34
CA PRO A 46 -11.42 -12.43 -0.04
C PRO A 46 -10.52 -13.67 -0.01
N ALA A 47 -9.93 -14.00 -1.16
CA ALA A 47 -9.03 -15.14 -1.29
C ALA A 47 -7.97 -15.06 -0.21
N THR A 48 -7.75 -16.15 0.53
CA THR A 48 -6.81 -16.22 1.65
C THR A 48 -5.36 -16.29 1.19
N LEU A 49 -4.40 -16.01 2.08
CA LEU A 49 -2.97 -16.18 1.77
C LEU A 49 -2.63 -17.64 1.40
N ALA A 50 -3.29 -18.61 2.05
CA ALA A 50 -3.18 -20.03 1.74
C ALA A 50 -3.71 -20.39 0.34
N GLU A 51 -4.84 -19.79 -0.09
CA GLU A 51 -5.36 -20.00 -1.46
C GLU A 51 -4.49 -19.33 -2.53
N LEU A 52 -3.80 -18.24 -2.20
CA LEU A 52 -2.92 -17.52 -3.11
C LEU A 52 -1.55 -18.19 -3.27
N TYR A 53 -0.95 -18.69 -2.18
CA TYR A 53 0.45 -19.17 -2.16
C TYR A 53 0.63 -20.66 -1.82
N GLY A 54 -0.44 -21.38 -1.47
CA GLY A 54 -0.40 -22.82 -1.16
C GLY A 54 -0.15 -23.14 0.31
N GLU A 55 0.11 -24.42 0.62
CA GLU A 55 0.24 -24.94 1.98
C GLU A 55 1.43 -24.31 2.74
N ASP A 56 2.53 -24.03 2.04
CA ASP A 56 3.77 -23.47 2.60
C ASP A 56 3.79 -21.92 2.63
N TYR A 57 2.63 -21.25 2.52
CA TYR A 57 2.54 -19.79 2.39
C TYR A 57 3.26 -19.03 3.51
N ALA A 58 3.25 -19.54 4.74
CA ALA A 58 3.85 -18.88 5.89
C ALA A 58 5.38 -18.76 5.78
N GLU A 59 6.06 -19.81 5.30
CA GLU A 59 7.50 -19.82 5.05
C GLU A 59 7.84 -18.87 3.90
N PHE A 60 7.13 -19.00 2.77
CA PHE A 60 7.30 -18.14 1.59
C PHE A 60 7.13 -16.64 1.89
N ILE A 61 6.11 -16.28 2.68
CA ILE A 61 5.84 -14.89 3.08
C ILE A 61 6.90 -14.42 4.07
N GLY A 62 7.31 -15.25 5.03
CA GLY A 62 8.39 -14.96 5.97
C GLY A 62 9.68 -14.56 5.26
N ASP A 63 10.21 -15.45 4.41
CA ASP A 63 11.41 -15.23 3.60
C ASP A 63 11.31 -13.97 2.73
N THR A 64 10.14 -13.77 2.09
CA THR A 64 9.88 -12.60 1.24
C THR A 64 9.91 -11.29 2.03
N ILE A 65 9.35 -11.28 3.24
CA ILE A 65 9.32 -10.12 4.12
C ILE A 65 10.71 -9.83 4.69
N GLU A 66 11.44 -10.84 5.16
CA GLU A 66 12.81 -10.69 5.66
C GLU A 66 13.75 -10.13 4.59
N MET A 67 13.67 -10.68 3.37
CA MET A 67 14.43 -10.16 2.23
C MET A 67 14.07 -8.71 1.93
N GLN A 68 12.81 -8.30 2.04
CA GLN A 68 12.41 -6.90 1.92
C GLN A 68 12.92 -6.03 3.08
N MET A 69 12.93 -6.51 4.32
CA MET A 69 13.46 -5.79 5.47
C MET A 69 14.96 -5.51 5.33
N GLY A 70 15.75 -6.51 4.92
CA GLY A 70 17.18 -6.33 4.62
C GLY A 70 17.40 -5.29 3.52
N ASN A 71 16.70 -5.44 2.38
CA ASN A 71 16.72 -4.47 1.28
C ASN A 71 16.31 -3.04 1.70
N ARG A 72 15.37 -2.89 2.65
CA ARG A 72 14.95 -1.59 3.19
C ARG A 72 16.02 -1.00 4.11
N MET A 73 16.66 -1.81 4.96
CA MET A 73 17.74 -1.37 5.85
C MET A 73 19.00 -0.93 5.12
N GLU A 74 19.36 -1.61 4.02
CA GLU A 74 20.48 -1.19 3.16
C GLU A 74 20.24 0.20 2.53
N LYS A 75 18.99 0.47 2.12
CA LYS A 75 18.59 1.73 1.46
C LYS A 75 18.28 2.86 2.44
N ASN A 76 17.80 2.53 3.64
CA ASN A 76 17.48 3.45 4.71
C ASN A 76 17.96 2.88 6.06
N PRO A 77 19.20 3.17 6.48
CA PRO A 77 19.79 2.60 7.68
C PRO A 77 19.20 3.15 8.99
N ASP A 78 18.36 4.18 8.96
CA ASP A 78 17.70 4.73 10.16
C ASP A 78 16.56 3.82 10.65
N ILE A 79 15.99 2.99 9.77
CA ILE A 79 15.05 1.93 10.14
C ILE A 79 15.87 0.70 10.53
N LYS A 80 15.53 0.08 11.67
CA LYS A 80 16.10 -1.20 12.12
C LYS A 80 14.97 -2.20 12.30
N TYR A 81 14.98 -3.28 11.53
CA TYR A 81 14.05 -4.39 11.70
C TYR A 81 14.68 -5.44 12.62
N PHE A 82 13.96 -5.82 13.68
CA PHE A 82 14.46 -6.75 14.71
C PHE A 82 14.90 -8.11 14.13
N PRO A 83 14.13 -8.79 13.24
CA PRO A 83 14.55 -10.06 12.62
C PRO A 83 15.95 -9.97 11.98
N ILE A 84 16.21 -8.87 11.25
CA ILE A 84 17.45 -8.67 10.51
C ILE A 84 18.61 -8.24 11.42
N THR A 85 18.35 -7.43 12.46
CA THR A 85 19.41 -7.01 13.40
C THR A 85 19.79 -8.08 14.41
N GLU A 86 18.91 -9.03 14.69
CA GLU A 86 19.11 -10.10 15.67
C GLU A 86 19.41 -11.46 15.02
N GLU A 87 19.44 -11.52 13.68
CA GLU A 87 19.67 -12.73 12.87
C GLU A 87 18.68 -13.87 13.21
N LYS A 88 17.40 -13.51 13.27
CA LYS A 88 16.29 -14.36 13.71
C LYS A 88 15.15 -14.41 12.70
N PRO A 89 14.41 -15.53 12.60
CA PRO A 89 13.27 -15.63 11.70
C PRO A 89 12.14 -14.70 12.15
N LEU A 90 11.37 -14.20 11.19
CA LEU A 90 10.21 -13.32 11.37
C LEU A 90 9.19 -13.90 12.36
N THR A 91 9.06 -15.23 12.38
CA THR A 91 8.14 -15.99 13.24
C THR A 91 8.44 -15.89 14.74
N GLU A 92 9.60 -15.38 15.16
CA GLU A 92 9.84 -15.02 16.57
C GLU A 92 9.23 -13.66 16.97
N TYR A 93 8.77 -12.84 16.00
CA TYR A 93 8.26 -11.49 16.22
C TYR A 93 6.78 -11.34 15.85
N VAL A 94 6.31 -12.09 14.84
CA VAL A 94 4.92 -12.07 14.38
C VAL A 94 4.55 -13.41 13.73
N SER A 95 3.36 -13.92 14.03
CA SER A 95 2.83 -15.10 13.36
C SER A 95 2.39 -14.76 11.93
N ILE A 96 2.70 -15.63 10.98
CA ILE A 96 2.12 -15.62 9.64
C ILE A 96 1.19 -16.83 9.54
N ASP A 97 -0.11 -16.59 9.69
CA ASP A 97 -1.18 -17.58 9.66
C ASP A 97 -2.47 -17.00 9.05
N ASP A 98 -3.59 -17.73 9.11
CA ASP A 98 -4.86 -17.34 8.48
C ASP A 98 -5.47 -16.04 9.07
N SER A 99 -4.95 -15.56 10.21
CA SER A 99 -5.31 -14.27 10.82
C SER A 99 -4.42 -13.09 10.39
N THR A 100 -3.41 -13.33 9.54
CA THR A 100 -2.53 -12.28 9.01
C THR A 100 -3.33 -11.24 8.24
N GLU A 101 -3.27 -9.98 8.69
CA GLU A 101 -3.92 -8.87 7.99
C GLU A 101 -3.23 -8.59 6.66
N PHE A 102 -4.00 -8.54 5.58
CA PHE A 102 -3.51 -8.12 4.28
C PHE A 102 -4.63 -7.53 3.41
N HIS A 103 -4.24 -6.81 2.36
CA HIS A 103 -5.15 -6.30 1.33
C HIS A 103 -4.54 -6.46 -0.06
N LEU A 104 -5.33 -6.21 -1.12
CA LEU A 104 -4.80 -6.13 -2.48
C LEU A 104 -4.48 -4.67 -2.82
N SER A 105 -3.29 -4.43 -3.37
CA SER A 105 -2.90 -3.17 -4.01
C SER A 105 -3.68 -2.92 -5.31
N ASP A 106 -3.64 -1.70 -5.85
CA ASP A 106 -4.28 -1.35 -7.13
C ASP A 106 -3.84 -2.25 -8.30
N ASP A 107 -2.58 -2.70 -8.30
CA ASP A 107 -2.02 -3.65 -9.26
C ASP A 107 -2.46 -5.11 -9.02
N GLY A 108 -3.20 -5.40 -7.94
CA GLY A 108 -3.63 -6.73 -7.53
C GLY A 108 -2.53 -7.58 -6.88
N ASN A 109 -1.45 -6.98 -6.36
CA ASN A 109 -0.48 -7.71 -5.53
C ASN A 109 -0.98 -7.71 -4.07
N PRO A 110 -0.90 -8.85 -3.34
CA PRO A 110 -1.15 -8.87 -1.90
C PRO A 110 -0.15 -7.99 -1.12
N VAL A 111 -0.66 -7.29 -0.10
CA VAL A 111 0.09 -6.40 0.78
C VAL A 111 -0.17 -6.82 2.21
N VAL A 112 0.80 -7.50 2.83
CA VAL A 112 0.74 -7.94 4.23
C VAL A 112 0.98 -6.74 5.15
N VAL A 113 0.15 -6.61 6.18
CA VAL A 113 0.22 -5.56 7.20
C VAL A 113 0.71 -6.17 8.51
N LEU A 114 1.90 -5.80 8.95
CA LEU A 114 2.44 -6.22 10.25
C LEU A 114 2.19 -5.14 11.31
N PRO A 115 1.73 -5.50 12.53
CA PRO A 115 1.39 -4.53 13.58
C PRO A 115 2.54 -3.59 13.95
N ALA A 116 2.21 -2.36 14.39
CA ALA A 116 3.21 -1.43 14.91
C ALA A 116 3.97 -2.05 16.09
N GLY A 117 5.29 -1.84 16.15
CA GLY A 117 6.12 -2.38 17.23
C GLY A 117 6.51 -3.86 17.10
N SER A 118 5.91 -4.63 16.19
CA SER A 118 6.19 -6.07 16.03
C SER A 118 7.61 -6.34 15.52
N VAL A 119 7.97 -5.74 14.39
CA VAL A 119 9.20 -6.03 13.64
C VAL A 119 10.18 -4.86 13.57
N THR A 120 9.77 -3.68 14.03
CA THR A 120 10.62 -2.49 14.17
C THR A 120 10.02 -1.58 15.25
N SER A 121 10.67 -0.47 15.59
CA SER A 121 10.18 0.49 16.58
C SER A 121 8.76 0.98 16.25
N GLU A 122 7.89 1.02 17.26
CA GLU A 122 6.49 1.47 17.15
C GLU A 122 6.35 2.87 16.54
N THR A 123 7.39 3.71 16.64
CA THR A 123 7.46 5.03 16.00
C THR A 123 7.35 5.01 14.47
N PHE A 124 7.61 3.87 13.82
CA PHE A 124 7.44 3.69 12.38
C PHE A 124 6.02 3.22 11.99
N GLY A 125 5.14 2.96 12.96
CA GLY A 125 3.77 2.50 12.72
C GLY A 125 3.69 1.04 12.25
N ALA A 126 2.52 0.64 11.76
CA ALA A 126 2.34 -0.65 11.09
C ALA A 126 3.20 -0.72 9.83
N GLN A 127 3.68 -1.91 9.48
CA GLN A 127 4.64 -2.12 8.39
C GLN A 127 4.00 -2.91 7.26
N GLU A 128 3.95 -2.34 6.07
CA GLU A 128 3.38 -2.98 4.88
C GLU A 128 4.45 -3.62 4.00
N PHE A 129 4.17 -4.82 3.50
CA PHE A 129 5.05 -5.58 2.61
C PHE A 129 4.26 -6.13 1.42
N ILE A 130 4.65 -5.70 0.22
CA ILE A 130 4.04 -6.15 -1.03
C ILE A 130 4.65 -7.50 -1.39
N LEU A 131 3.81 -8.52 -1.53
CA LEU A 131 4.23 -9.84 -1.98
C LEU A 131 4.24 -9.90 -3.52
N PRO A 132 5.12 -10.69 -4.15
CA PRO A 132 5.03 -10.93 -5.58
C PRO A 132 3.76 -11.71 -5.89
N LYS A 133 3.22 -11.57 -7.11
CA LYS A 133 2.07 -12.38 -7.53
C LYS A 133 2.44 -13.86 -7.58
N PRO A 134 1.52 -14.77 -7.21
CA PRO A 134 1.65 -16.20 -7.47
C PRO A 134 1.61 -16.51 -8.98
#